data_AF-S8C8G3-F1
#
_entry.id   AF-S8C8G3-F1
#
_cell.length_a   1.000
_cell.length_b   1.000
_cell.length_c   1.000
_cell.angle_alpha   90.00
_cell.angle_beta   90.00
_cell.angle_gamma   90.00
#
_symmetry.space_group_name_H-M   'P 1'
#
loop_
_entity.id
_entity.type
_entity.pdbx_description
1 polymer ?
#
loop_
_entity_poly.entity_id
_entity_poly.type
_entity_poly.pdbx_seq_one_letter_code
_entity_poly.pdbx_strand_id
1 'polypeptide(L)'
;MGLSASKRVEKHLQASPEFSSACADVYADCLHLSQHAFSGIKPYQLFSAAERLHRALTPAVPLLSRWMPHSPDRAKVDRAFRTVLSRRQGRGFEIALLSESEFQEFATELFVDGIVSGAGGEIMKKVPLGAAGIAAIGAIVRPGKNIVGAAIGAYAVGVVTWVYLDL
;
A
#
# COMPACT_ATOMS: atom_id res chain seq x y z
N MET A 1 15.62 -8.45 -14.62
CA MET A 1 14.17 -8.41 -14.30
C MET A 1 13.98 -7.50 -13.11
N GLY A 2 13.29 -6.36 -13.26
CA GLY A 2 13.18 -5.33 -12.21
C GLY A 2 12.10 -5.65 -11.17
N LEU A 3 12.32 -5.25 -9.91
CA LEU A 3 11.30 -5.31 -8.85
C LEU A 3 10.08 -4.45 -9.24
N SER A 4 8.87 -4.97 -9.00
CA SER A 4 7.61 -4.21 -9.17
C SER A 4 7.57 -3.02 -8.21
N ALA A 5 6.80 -1.97 -8.55
CA ALA A 5 6.68 -0.78 -7.72
C ALA A 5 6.23 -1.11 -6.28
N SER A 6 5.22 -1.98 -6.13
CA SER A 6 4.74 -2.46 -4.82
C SER A 6 5.86 -3.11 -4.00
N LYS A 7 6.64 -4.00 -4.61
CA LYS A 7 7.72 -4.74 -3.92
C LYS A 7 8.89 -3.84 -3.53
N ARG A 8 9.10 -2.72 -4.25
CA ARG A 8 10.08 -1.70 -3.89
C ARG A 8 9.62 -0.89 -2.69
N VAL A 9 8.36 -0.43 -2.70
CA VAL A 9 7.76 0.31 -1.57
C VAL A 9 7.73 -0.57 -0.33
N GLU A 10 7.34 -1.84 -0.48
CA GLU A 10 7.36 -2.84 0.59
C GLU A 10 8.76 -2.96 1.22
N LYS A 11 9.79 -3.19 0.39
CA LYS A 11 11.17 -3.30 0.86
C LYS A 11 11.65 -2.03 1.56
N HIS A 12 11.26 -0.85 1.06
CA HIS A 12 11.62 0.43 1.66
C HIS A 12 10.96 0.60 3.04
N LEU A 13 9.66 0.30 3.17
CA LEU A 13 8.96 0.36 4.45
C LEU A 13 9.53 -0.65 5.46
N GLN A 14 9.80 -1.89 5.03
CA GLN A 14 10.39 -2.91 5.91
C GLN A 14 11.82 -2.58 6.35
N ALA A 15 12.56 -1.78 5.57
CA ALA A 15 13.89 -1.32 5.93
C ALA A 15 13.89 -0.09 6.85
N SER A 16 12.76 0.61 6.99
CA SER A 16 12.65 1.82 7.82
C SER A 16 12.47 1.44 9.31
N PRO A 17 13.39 1.86 10.19
CA PRO A 17 13.24 1.67 11.63
C PRO A 17 12.09 2.50 12.21
N GLU A 18 11.76 3.64 11.61
CA GLU A 18 10.61 4.46 11.99
C GLU A 18 9.30 3.71 11.76
N PHE A 19 9.22 2.97 10.64
CA PHE A 19 8.07 2.15 10.32
C PHE A 19 7.86 1.00 11.32
N SER A 20 8.91 0.24 11.61
CA SER A 20 8.82 -0.87 12.57
C SER A 20 8.54 -0.36 13.99
N SER A 21 9.18 0.73 14.43
CA SER A 21 8.93 1.35 15.73
C SER A 21 7.48 1.80 15.85
N ALA A 22 6.94 2.53 14.88
CA ALA A 22 5.54 2.97 14.93
C ALA A 22 4.54 1.80 14.93
N CYS A 23 4.85 0.70 14.22
CA CYS A 23 4.05 -0.51 14.29
C CYS A 23 4.04 -1.13 15.70
N ALA A 24 5.21 -1.23 16.34
CA ALA A 24 5.34 -1.74 17.70
C ALA A 24 4.62 -0.84 18.72
N ASP A 25 4.79 0.49 18.61
CA ASP A 25 4.18 1.47 19.51
C ASP A 25 2.65 1.42 19.42
N VAL A 26 2.09 1.47 18.19
CA VAL A 26 0.64 1.40 18.01
C VAL A 26 0.10 0.03 18.45
N TYR A 27 0.87 -1.04 18.27
CA TYR A 27 0.50 -2.36 18.75
C TYR A 27 0.39 -2.39 20.28
N ALA A 28 1.42 -1.88 20.98
CA ALA A 28 1.43 -1.76 22.43
C ALA A 28 0.27 -0.89 22.93
N ASP A 29 0.00 0.24 22.28
CA ASP A 29 -1.12 1.12 22.60
C ASP A 29 -2.47 0.41 22.46
N CYS A 30 -2.66 -0.36 21.38
CA CYS A 30 -3.88 -1.13 21.16
C CYS A 30 -4.09 -2.19 22.25
N LEU A 31 -3.02 -2.86 22.69
CA LEU A 31 -3.08 -3.78 23.82
C LEU A 31 -3.41 -3.07 25.13
N HIS A 32 -2.76 -1.93 25.40
CA HIS A 32 -3.00 -1.14 26.60
C HIS A 32 -4.45 -0.63 26.67
N LEU A 33 -5.01 -0.14 25.56
CA LEU A 33 -6.42 0.27 25.48
C LEU A 33 -7.40 -0.87 25.71
N SER A 34 -7.00 -2.09 25.32
CA SER A 34 -7.79 -3.29 25.63
C SER A 34 -7.55 -3.83 27.04
N GLN A 35 -6.74 -3.15 27.86
CA GLN A 35 -6.29 -3.60 29.18
C GLN A 35 -5.68 -5.01 29.14
N HIS A 36 -5.00 -5.34 28.03
CA HIS A 36 -4.49 -6.69 27.77
C HIS A 36 -5.55 -7.80 27.87
N ALA A 37 -6.83 -7.48 27.64
CA ALA A 37 -7.91 -8.48 27.59
C ALA A 37 -7.71 -9.50 26.47
N PHE A 38 -6.88 -9.18 25.49
CA PHE A 38 -6.51 -10.06 24.39
C PHE A 38 -4.99 -10.05 24.18
N SER A 39 -4.46 -11.16 23.68
CA SER A 39 -3.03 -11.31 23.34
C SER A 39 -2.63 -10.67 22.01
N GLY A 40 -3.56 -9.99 21.32
CA GLY A 40 -3.35 -9.38 20.02
C GLY A 40 -4.47 -8.42 19.64
N ILE A 41 -4.32 -7.76 18.50
CA ILE A 41 -5.26 -6.74 18.04
C ILE A 41 -6.49 -7.39 17.41
N LYS A 42 -7.68 -6.91 17.82
CA LYS A 42 -8.96 -7.36 17.27
C LYS A 42 -9.37 -6.54 16.03
N PRO A 43 -10.23 -7.08 15.14
CA PRO A 43 -10.55 -6.42 13.87
C PRO A 43 -11.23 -5.06 14.05
N TYR A 44 -12.04 -4.91 15.10
CA TYR A 44 -12.71 -3.64 15.40
C TYR A 44 -11.73 -2.51 15.75
N GLN A 45 -10.50 -2.83 16.18
CA GLN A 45 -9.47 -1.84 16.51
C GLN A 45 -8.67 -1.41 15.28
N LEU A 46 -8.69 -2.18 14.19
CA LEU A 46 -7.79 -1.98 13.04
C LEU A 46 -7.97 -0.63 12.35
N PHE A 47 -9.19 -0.12 12.27
CA PHE A 47 -9.44 1.18 11.65
C PHE A 47 -8.76 2.30 12.43
N SER A 48 -9.01 2.39 13.74
CA SER A 48 -8.36 3.38 14.61
C SER A 48 -6.86 3.17 14.73
N ALA A 49 -6.37 1.93 14.70
CA ALA A 49 -4.95 1.62 14.68
C ALA A 49 -4.29 2.13 13.38
N ALA A 50 -4.94 1.95 12.23
CA ALA A 50 -4.47 2.45 10.95
C ALA A 50 -4.43 3.99 10.90
N GLU A 51 -5.41 4.68 11.48
CA GLU A 51 -5.39 6.14 11.60
C GLU A 51 -4.22 6.64 12.46
N ARG A 52 -3.93 5.95 13.58
CA ARG A 52 -2.79 6.30 14.44
C ARG A 52 -1.46 6.04 13.74
N LEU A 53 -1.31 4.90 13.07
CA LEU A 53 -0.13 4.60 12.25
C LEU A 53 0.07 5.66 11.18
N HIS A 54 -0.98 6.02 10.45
CA HIS A 54 -0.90 7.05 9.43
C HIS A 54 -0.43 8.38 10.01
N ARG A 55 -0.98 8.80 11.15
CA ARG A 55 -0.59 10.03 11.84
C ARG A 55 0.86 10.02 12.31
N ALA A 56 1.33 8.89 12.85
CA ALA A 56 2.70 8.72 13.33
C ALA A 56 3.71 8.68 12.17
N LEU A 57 3.35 8.02 11.06
CA LEU A 57 4.26 7.80 9.94
C LEU A 57 4.26 8.92 8.91
N THR A 58 3.19 9.70 8.77
CA THR A 58 3.13 10.83 7.83
C THR A 58 4.28 11.83 7.98
N PRO A 59 4.67 12.27 9.19
CA PRO A 59 5.82 13.18 9.34
C PRO A 59 7.19 12.49 9.17
N ALA A 60 7.27 11.17 9.39
CA ALA A 60 8.52 10.42 9.38
C ALA A 60 8.85 9.80 8.00
N VAL A 61 7.83 9.50 7.20
CA VAL A 61 7.97 8.79 5.92
C VAL A 61 7.46 9.70 4.79
N PRO A 62 8.36 10.33 4.02
CA PRO A 62 7.97 11.26 2.94
C PRO A 62 7.01 10.66 1.91
N LEU A 63 7.17 9.37 1.58
CA LEU A 63 6.28 8.66 0.66
C LEU A 63 4.81 8.71 1.09
N LEU A 64 4.52 8.65 2.39
CA LEU A 64 3.15 8.73 2.89
C LEU A 64 2.59 10.15 2.76
N SER A 65 3.37 11.17 3.12
CA SER A 65 2.93 12.56 2.96
C SER A 65 2.60 12.92 1.51
N ARG A 66 3.38 12.39 0.55
CA ARG A 66 3.23 12.67 -0.88
C ARG A 66 2.11 11.86 -1.52
N TRP A 67 2.07 10.55 -1.27
CA TRP A 67 1.19 9.62 -1.99
C TRP A 67 -0.07 9.23 -1.23
N MET A 68 -0.11 9.46 0.09
CA MET A 68 -1.26 9.15 0.93
C MET A 68 -1.52 10.27 1.95
N PRO A 69 -1.90 11.49 1.50
CA PRO A 69 -2.09 12.64 2.38
C PRO A 69 -3.28 12.50 3.36
N HIS A 70 -4.19 11.57 3.09
CA HIS A 70 -5.37 11.29 3.91
C HIS A 70 -5.23 9.93 4.60
N SER A 71 -5.91 9.78 5.74
CA SER A 71 -5.96 8.51 6.46
C SER A 71 -6.57 7.40 5.58
N PRO A 72 -6.19 6.14 5.82
CA PRO A 72 -6.68 5.02 5.03
C PRO A 72 -8.18 4.79 5.24
N ASP A 73 -8.93 4.67 4.14
CA ASP A 73 -10.36 4.34 4.20
C ASP A 73 -10.61 2.94 4.77
N ARG A 74 -11.78 2.74 5.37
CA ARG A 74 -12.20 1.45 5.95
C ARG A 74 -12.15 0.30 4.94
N ALA A 75 -12.48 0.55 3.68
CA ALA A 75 -12.39 -0.45 2.62
C ALA A 75 -10.96 -0.95 2.38
N LYS A 76 -9.96 -0.06 2.49
CA LYS A 76 -8.53 -0.43 2.36
C LYS A 76 -8.05 -1.23 3.57
N VAL A 77 -8.45 -0.81 4.76
CA VAL A 77 -8.19 -1.54 6.02
C VAL A 77 -8.75 -2.95 5.96
N ASP A 78 -10.02 -3.10 5.60
CA ASP A 78 -10.68 -4.41 5.50
C ASP A 78 -10.02 -5.30 4.43
N ARG A 79 -9.60 -4.71 3.30
CA ARG A 79 -8.88 -5.43 2.24
C ARG A 79 -7.52 -5.92 2.72
N ALA A 80 -6.70 -5.05 3.30
CA ALA A 80 -5.38 -5.41 3.85
C ALA A 80 -5.51 -6.51 4.90
N PHE A 81 -6.50 -6.39 5.79
CA PHE A 81 -6.79 -7.40 6.80
C PHE A 81 -7.17 -8.75 6.19
N ARG A 82 -8.06 -8.77 5.19
CA ARG A 82 -8.42 -9.99 4.45
C ARG A 82 -7.22 -10.62 3.75
N THR A 83 -6.31 -9.83 3.20
CA THR A 83 -5.09 -10.33 2.56
C THR A 83 -4.21 -11.06 3.57
N VAL A 84 -3.95 -10.46 4.74
CA VAL A 84 -3.17 -11.11 5.82
C VAL A 84 -3.84 -12.38 6.31
N LEU A 85 -5.16 -12.35 6.56
CA LEU A 85 -5.90 -13.55 6.96
C LEU A 85 -5.87 -14.66 5.90
N SER A 86 -5.90 -14.30 4.61
CA SER A 86 -5.85 -15.28 3.53
C SER A 86 -4.49 -15.97 3.41
N ARG A 87 -3.41 -15.31 3.86
CA ARG A 87 -2.06 -15.92 3.96
C ARG A 87 -1.92 -16.84 5.17
N ARG A 88 -2.78 -16.67 6.18
CA ARG A 88 -2.83 -17.49 7.40
C ARG A 88 -3.43 -18.86 7.08
N GLN A 89 -2.57 -19.87 6.87
CA GLN A 89 -3.03 -21.23 6.63
C GLN A 89 -3.81 -21.77 7.86
N GLY A 90 -5.12 -21.98 7.71
CA GLY A 90 -5.90 -22.84 8.61
C GLY A 90 -6.52 -22.20 9.87
N ARG A 91 -6.46 -20.87 10.06
CA ARG A 91 -7.25 -20.18 11.11
C ARG A 91 -8.34 -19.34 10.48
N GLY A 92 -9.60 -19.77 10.64
CA GLY A 92 -10.76 -19.01 10.22
C GLY A 92 -10.88 -17.64 10.92
N PHE A 93 -11.81 -16.82 10.43
CA PHE A 93 -12.13 -15.48 10.95
C PHE A 93 -12.51 -15.45 12.45
N GLU A 94 -12.79 -16.60 13.07
CA GLU A 94 -13.25 -16.70 14.45
C GLU A 94 -12.16 -16.40 15.49
N ILE A 95 -10.87 -16.60 15.16
CA ILE A 95 -9.72 -16.16 15.98
C ILE A 95 -8.95 -15.06 15.23
N ALA A 96 -9.68 -14.03 14.80
CA ALA A 96 -9.16 -12.86 14.10
C ALA A 96 -8.38 -11.90 15.03
N LEU A 97 -7.41 -12.44 15.77
CA LEU A 97 -6.42 -11.69 16.51
C LEU A 97 -5.16 -11.59 15.66
N LEU A 98 -4.67 -10.37 15.43
CA LEU A 98 -3.36 -10.15 14.82
C LEU A 98 -2.31 -10.14 15.94
N SER A 99 -1.29 -10.98 15.80
CA SER A 99 -0.04 -10.82 16.54
C SER A 99 0.69 -9.55 16.09
N GLU A 100 1.75 -9.17 16.81
CA GLU A 100 2.59 -8.03 16.44
C GLU A 100 3.16 -8.15 15.02
N SER A 101 3.69 -9.32 14.66
CA SER A 101 4.21 -9.60 13.32
C SER A 101 3.11 -9.52 12.25
N GLU A 102 1.92 -10.06 12.52
CA GLU A 102 0.78 -10.00 11.60
C GLU A 102 0.24 -8.57 11.47
N PHE A 103 0.31 -7.77 12.54
CA PHE A 103 -0.05 -6.36 12.52
C PHE A 103 0.93 -5.54 11.68
N GLN A 104 2.24 -5.82 11.78
CA GLN A 104 3.25 -5.20 10.92
C GLN A 104 3.07 -5.59 9.45
N GLU A 105 2.74 -6.86 9.16
CA GLU A 105 2.39 -7.30 7.79
C GLU A 105 1.13 -6.59 7.28
N PHE A 106 0.11 -6.48 8.12
CA PHE A 106 -1.11 -5.72 7.83
C PHE A 106 -0.80 -4.25 7.50
N ALA A 107 0.00 -3.59 8.33
CA ALA A 107 0.41 -2.21 8.11
C ALA A 107 1.17 -2.08 6.78
N THR A 108 2.09 -3.01 6.51
CA THR A 108 2.87 -3.02 5.28
C THR A 108 1.95 -3.13 4.06
N GLU A 109 1.02 -4.09 4.05
CA GLU A 109 0.06 -4.26 2.95
C GLU A 109 -0.81 -3.00 2.75
N LEU A 110 -1.28 -2.41 3.86
CA LEU A 110 -2.13 -1.22 3.84
C LEU A 110 -1.41 -0.01 3.22
N PHE A 111 -0.19 0.27 3.67
CA PHE A 111 0.56 1.45 3.21
C PHE A 111 1.16 1.23 1.82
N VAL A 112 1.56 0.01 1.46
CA VAL A 112 1.99 -0.30 0.08
C VAL A 112 0.83 -0.09 -0.90
N ASP A 113 -0.35 -0.64 -0.65
CA ASP A 113 -1.53 -0.44 -1.51
C ASP A 113 -1.92 1.04 -1.57
N GLY A 114 -1.86 1.74 -0.43
CA GLY A 114 -2.11 3.17 -0.32
C GLY A 114 -1.17 4.04 -1.16
N ILE A 115 0.15 3.86 -1.00
CA ILE A 115 1.19 4.61 -1.72
C ILE A 115 1.12 4.32 -3.23
N VAL A 116 1.02 3.05 -3.62
CA VAL A 116 0.99 2.66 -5.04
C VAL A 116 -0.28 3.17 -5.73
N SER A 117 -1.43 3.08 -5.05
CA SER A 117 -2.69 3.61 -5.58
C SER A 117 -2.68 5.13 -5.69
N GLY A 118 -2.13 5.83 -4.68
CA GLY A 118 -1.96 7.27 -4.70
C GLY A 118 -1.05 7.74 -5.84
N ALA A 119 0.10 7.08 -6.00
CA ALA A 119 1.03 7.34 -7.09
C ALA A 119 0.42 7.11 -8.48
N GLY A 120 -0.30 5.99 -8.65
CA GLY A 120 -1.03 5.71 -9.89
C GLY A 120 -2.11 6.75 -10.20
N GLY A 121 -2.86 7.19 -9.20
CA GLY A 121 -3.91 8.21 -9.35
C GLY A 121 -3.36 9.58 -9.75
N GLU A 122 -2.22 9.99 -9.21
CA GLU A 122 -1.59 11.26 -9.61
C GLU A 122 -1.01 11.20 -11.02
N ILE A 123 -0.43 10.07 -11.43
CA ILE A 123 0.01 9.86 -12.81
C ILE A 123 -1.17 10.02 -13.77
N MET A 124 -2.34 9.44 -13.48
CA MET A 124 -3.53 9.64 -14.33
C MET A 124 -3.96 11.11 -14.43
N LYS A 125 -3.86 11.88 -13.35
CA LYS A 125 -4.18 13.33 -13.36
C LYS A 125 -3.17 14.14 -14.17
N LYS A 126 -1.91 13.70 -14.21
CA LYS A 126 -0.80 14.37 -14.88
C LYS A 126 -0.59 13.94 -16.32
N VAL A 127 -1.29 12.90 -16.81
CA VAL A 127 -1.38 12.63 -18.25
C VAL A 127 -2.24 13.74 -18.86
N PRO A 128 -1.66 14.69 -19.63
CA PRO A 128 -2.48 15.70 -20.29
C PRO A 128 -3.47 14.96 -21.18
N LEU A 129 -4.74 15.33 -21.12
CA LEU A 129 -5.79 14.82 -22.03
C LEU A 129 -5.37 14.95 -23.51
N GLY A 130 -4.41 15.84 -23.83
CA GLY A 130 -3.79 15.97 -25.14
C GLY A 130 -2.81 14.86 -25.56
N ALA A 131 -2.27 14.04 -24.65
CA ALA A 131 -1.45 12.87 -25.00
C ALA A 131 -2.28 11.67 -25.47
N ALA A 132 -3.58 11.62 -25.17
CA ALA A 132 -4.50 10.72 -25.87
C ALA A 132 -4.57 11.03 -27.38
N GLY A 133 -4.27 12.27 -27.78
CA GLY A 133 -4.13 12.68 -29.18
C GLY A 133 -2.80 12.28 -29.83
N ILE A 134 -1.72 12.02 -29.06
CA ILE A 134 -0.39 11.68 -29.62
C ILE A 134 -0.21 10.17 -29.79
N ALA A 135 -1.11 9.35 -29.24
CA ALA A 135 -1.24 7.95 -29.65
C ALA A 135 -1.81 7.80 -31.09
N ALA A 136 -2.30 8.87 -31.72
CA ALA A 136 -2.82 8.84 -33.08
C ALA A 136 -1.75 8.89 -34.18
N ILE A 137 -0.48 9.21 -33.87
CA ILE A 137 0.58 9.38 -34.89
C ILE A 137 1.63 8.26 -34.87
N GLY A 138 1.57 7.35 -33.88
CA GLY A 138 2.56 6.27 -33.73
C GLY A 138 2.09 4.86 -34.13
N ALA A 139 0.88 4.70 -34.65
CA ALA A 139 0.36 3.41 -35.07
C ALA A 139 0.65 3.16 -36.56
N ILE A 140 1.90 2.89 -36.92
CA ILE A 140 2.15 2.11 -38.14
C ILE A 140 1.69 0.69 -37.83
N VAL A 141 0.46 0.41 -38.24
CA VAL A 141 -0.24 -0.86 -38.10
C VAL A 141 0.54 -1.93 -38.85
N ARG A 142 1.14 -2.88 -38.11
CA ARG A 142 1.35 -4.23 -38.64
C ARG A 142 0.21 -5.10 -38.11
N PRO A 143 -0.68 -5.63 -38.98
CA PRO A 143 -1.86 -6.33 -38.54
C PRO A 143 -1.48 -7.73 -38.06
N GLY A 144 -1.66 -7.99 -36.75
CA GLY A 144 -1.56 -9.32 -36.17
C GLY A 144 -0.78 -9.35 -34.86
N LYS A 145 -1.51 -9.62 -33.77
CA LYS A 145 -1.07 -9.86 -32.37
C LYS A 145 -0.97 -8.63 -31.44
N ASN A 146 -1.94 -8.60 -30.53
CA ASN A 146 -1.83 -8.22 -29.12
C ASN A 146 -1.66 -6.73 -28.78
N ILE A 147 -2.71 -5.95 -29.07
CA ILE A 147 -2.86 -4.53 -28.67
C ILE A 147 -3.00 -4.36 -27.14
N VAL A 148 -3.35 -5.42 -26.40
CA VAL A 148 -3.57 -5.36 -24.94
C VAL A 148 -2.26 -5.21 -24.14
N GLY A 149 -1.10 -5.57 -24.70
CA GLY A 149 0.18 -5.57 -23.97
C GLY A 149 0.86 -4.20 -23.84
N ALA A 150 0.67 -3.30 -24.81
CA ALA A 150 1.43 -2.05 -24.89
C ALA A 150 0.97 -0.99 -23.87
N ALA A 151 -0.34 -0.90 -23.61
CA ALA A 151 -0.89 0.05 -22.64
C ALA A 151 -0.48 -0.27 -21.19
N ILE A 152 -0.35 -1.56 -20.86
CA ILE A 152 0.08 -2.02 -19.53
C ILE A 152 1.57 -1.74 -19.31
N GLY A 153 2.39 -1.86 -20.36
CA GLY A 153 3.83 -1.60 -20.32
C GLY A 153 4.18 -0.14 -19.98
N ALA A 154 3.48 0.83 -20.57
CA ALA A 154 3.71 2.25 -20.28
C ALA A 154 3.32 2.63 -18.84
N TYR A 155 2.24 2.04 -18.31
CA TYR A 155 1.77 2.27 -16.94
C TYR A 155 2.77 1.75 -15.90
N ALA A 156 3.34 0.55 -16.13
CA ALA A 156 4.34 -0.02 -15.24
C ALA A 156 5.65 0.78 -15.23
N VAL A 157 6.10 1.29 -16.39
CA VAL A 157 7.33 2.09 -16.48
C VAL A 157 7.15 3.47 -15.85
N GLY A 158 5.99 4.12 -16.06
CA GLY A 158 5.70 5.44 -15.48
C GLY A 158 5.68 5.45 -13.95
N VAL A 159 5.02 4.47 -13.33
CA VAL A 159 4.97 4.31 -11.86
C VAL A 159 6.36 3.97 -11.30
N VAL A 160 7.12 3.09 -11.98
CA VAL A 160 8.48 2.72 -11.54
C VAL A 160 9.44 3.90 -11.59
N THR A 161 9.36 4.76 -12.60
CA THR A 161 10.29 5.89 -12.76
C THR A 161 10.00 7.00 -11.74
N TRP A 162 8.72 7.24 -11.42
CA TRP A 162 8.34 8.26 -10.45
C TRP A 162 8.61 7.85 -9.01
N VAL A 163 8.34 6.59 -8.65
CA VAL A 163 8.74 6.06 -7.35
C VAL A 163 10.27 6.02 -7.23
N TYR A 164 11.02 5.79 -8.33
CA TYR A 164 12.48 5.83 -8.33
C TYR A 164 13.06 7.24 -8.09
N LEU A 165 12.38 8.31 -8.50
CA LEU A 165 12.82 9.69 -8.21
C LEU A 165 12.53 10.13 -6.77
N ASP A 166 11.73 9.35 -6.03
CA ASP A 166 11.28 9.63 -4.67
C ASP A 166 11.81 8.64 -3.62
N LEU A 167 12.66 7.68 -4.05
CA LEU A 167 13.31 6.70 -3.19
C LEU A 167 14.81 6.98 -3.04
#